data_AF-A0A814MLD4-F1
#
_entry.id   AF-A0A814MLD4-F1
#
_cell.length_a   1.000
_cell.length_b   1.000
_cell.length_c   1.000
_cell.angle_alpha   90.00
_cell.angle_beta   90.00
_cell.angle_gamma   90.00
#
_symmetry.space_group_name_H-M   'P 1'
#
loop_
_entity.id
_entity.type
_entity.pdbx_description
1 polymer ?
#
loop_
_entity_poly.entity_id
_entity_poly.type
_entity_poly.pdbx_seq_one_letter_code
_entity_poly.pdbx_strand_id
1 'polypeptide(L)'
;MKPNFNKCTDADVNTLNTPYDYKSVMHYGTNYFSINGSKTLVPLDPTAVIGQHGNLSSIDIEEIQIFYGCILPKTATTSLMKRVAKTYILVSTTEHQQHWCYIWQYCWWSC
;
A
#
# COMPACT_ATOMS: atom_id res chain seq x y z
N MET A 1 -20.33 24.37 -8.44
CA MET A 1 -20.27 22.90 -8.26
C MET A 1 -18.79 22.49 -8.33
N LYS A 2 -18.29 21.72 -7.37
CA LYS A 2 -16.87 21.31 -7.34
C LYS A 2 -16.67 20.05 -8.20
N PRO A 3 -15.62 19.98 -9.05
CA PRO A 3 -15.35 18.77 -9.83
C PRO A 3 -14.77 17.66 -8.93
N ASN A 4 -15.39 16.47 -8.97
CA ASN A 4 -15.03 15.33 -8.12
C ASN A 4 -14.01 14.36 -8.76
N PHE A 5 -13.78 14.47 -10.06
CA PHE A 5 -12.94 13.54 -10.85
C PHE A 5 -11.66 14.21 -11.38
N ASN A 6 -11.26 15.34 -10.79
CA ASN A 6 -10.01 15.98 -11.14
C ASN A 6 -8.84 15.11 -10.66
N LYS A 7 -7.86 14.92 -11.55
CA LYS A 7 -6.62 14.23 -11.19
C LYS A 7 -5.74 15.17 -10.37
N CYS A 8 -5.15 14.66 -9.30
CA CYS A 8 -4.03 15.32 -8.61
C CYS A 8 -2.82 15.36 -9.55
N THR A 9 -2.00 16.40 -9.45
CA THR A 9 -0.74 16.48 -10.20
C THR A 9 0.38 15.79 -9.42
N ASP A 10 1.48 15.43 -10.08
CA ASP A 10 2.65 14.82 -9.42
C ASP A 10 3.30 15.74 -8.36
N ALA A 11 2.97 17.04 -8.35
CA ALA A 11 3.37 17.96 -7.30
C ALA A 11 2.50 17.85 -6.03
N ASP A 12 1.28 17.34 -6.16
CA ASP A 12 0.29 17.25 -5.08
C ASP A 12 0.24 15.87 -4.42
N VAL A 13 0.67 14.81 -5.14
CA VAL A 13 0.58 13.42 -4.67
C VAL A 13 1.92 12.70 -4.78
N ASN A 14 2.19 11.86 -3.79
CA ASN A 14 3.29 10.91 -3.80
C ASN A 14 2.73 9.50 -3.65
N THR A 15 2.93 8.64 -4.65
CA THR A 15 2.44 7.25 -4.63
C THR A 15 3.31 6.32 -3.80
N LEU A 16 4.43 6.79 -3.22
CA LEU A 16 5.33 5.97 -2.40
C LEU A 16 5.80 4.68 -3.11
N ASN A 17 5.79 4.69 -4.46
CA ASN A 17 6.12 3.55 -5.32
C ASN A 17 5.21 2.31 -5.10
N THR A 18 3.93 2.52 -4.81
CA THR A 18 2.88 1.50 -4.81
C THR A 18 2.08 1.50 -6.12
N PRO A 19 1.51 0.35 -6.52
CA PRO A 19 0.61 0.29 -7.68
C PRO A 19 -0.79 0.84 -7.33
N TYR A 20 -1.56 1.22 -8.36
CA TYR A 20 -2.94 1.67 -8.19
C TYR A 20 -3.82 0.57 -7.58
N ASP A 21 -4.50 0.87 -6.48
CA ASP A 21 -5.30 -0.10 -5.76
C ASP A 21 -6.81 0.10 -5.96
N TYR A 22 -7.41 -0.77 -6.76
CA TYR A 22 -8.87 -0.83 -6.96
C TYR A 22 -9.64 -1.13 -5.68
N LYS A 23 -9.01 -1.81 -4.71
CA LYS A 23 -9.63 -2.19 -3.44
C LYS A 23 -9.32 -1.21 -2.31
N SER A 24 -8.66 -0.09 -2.59
CA SER A 24 -8.41 0.93 -1.57
C SER A 24 -9.73 1.42 -0.98
N VAL A 25 -9.75 1.65 0.34
CA VAL A 25 -10.92 2.23 1.04
C VAL A 25 -11.28 3.62 0.49
N MET A 26 -10.31 4.28 -0.16
CA MET A 26 -10.44 5.60 -0.76
C MET A 26 -10.98 5.56 -2.19
N HIS A 27 -11.05 4.39 -2.83
CA HIS A 27 -11.49 4.28 -4.22
C HIS A 27 -13.01 4.39 -4.33
N TYR A 28 -13.51 5.35 -5.12
CA TYR A 28 -14.95 5.50 -5.37
C TYR A 28 -15.58 4.28 -6.06
N GLY A 29 -16.87 4.04 -5.77
CA GLY A 29 -17.64 2.98 -6.43
C GLY A 29 -18.08 3.33 -7.85
N THR A 30 -18.64 2.35 -8.55
CA THR A 30 -18.99 2.43 -9.99
C THR A 30 -19.99 3.54 -10.33
N ASN A 31 -20.91 3.90 -9.44
CA ASN A 31 -22.02 4.81 -9.72
C ASN A 31 -21.92 6.14 -8.95
N TYR A 32 -20.77 6.43 -8.35
CA TYR A 32 -20.60 7.63 -7.53
C TYR A 32 -20.79 8.90 -8.36
N PHE A 33 -21.50 9.88 -7.80
CA PHE A 33 -21.87 11.14 -8.44
C PHE A 33 -22.66 11.01 -9.75
N SER A 34 -23.23 9.84 -10.02
CA SER A 34 -24.10 9.64 -11.18
C SER A 34 -25.45 10.33 -10.96
N ILE A 35 -25.94 11.03 -11.99
CA ILE A 35 -27.25 11.70 -11.96
C ILE A 35 -28.36 10.74 -12.39
N ASN A 36 -28.07 9.86 -13.36
CA ASN A 36 -29.03 8.95 -13.98
C ASN A 36 -28.82 7.48 -13.54
N GLY A 37 -27.98 7.25 -12.53
CA GLY A 37 -27.62 5.91 -12.05
C GLY A 37 -26.69 5.11 -12.97
N SER A 38 -26.23 5.68 -14.09
CA SER A 38 -25.25 5.04 -14.97
C SER A 38 -23.88 4.94 -14.29
N LYS A 39 -23.06 3.99 -14.72
CA LYS A 39 -21.68 3.85 -14.23
C LYS A 39 -20.86 5.07 -14.63
N THR A 40 -20.23 5.72 -13.66
CA THR A 40 -19.29 6.84 -13.84
C THR A 40 -17.84 6.39 -13.83
N LEU A 41 -17.55 5.28 -13.15
CA LEU A 41 -16.23 4.64 -13.11
C LEU A 41 -16.33 3.18 -13.56
N VAL A 42 -15.44 2.79 -14.46
CA VAL A 42 -15.32 1.41 -14.97
C VAL A 42 -13.85 0.99 -14.88
N PRO A 43 -13.52 -0.03 -14.07
CA PRO A 43 -12.15 -0.55 -13.99
C PRO A 43 -11.66 -1.06 -15.35
N LEU A 44 -10.35 -0.93 -15.60
CA LEU A 44 -9.72 -1.53 -16.78
C LEU A 44 -9.54 -3.04 -16.62
N ASP A 45 -9.33 -3.50 -15.39
CA ASP A 45 -9.38 -4.93 -15.06
C ASP A 45 -10.85 -5.35 -14.90
N PRO A 46 -11.38 -6.22 -15.77
CA PRO A 46 -12.79 -6.62 -15.72
C PRO A 46 -13.15 -7.43 -14.48
N THR A 47 -12.16 -7.96 -13.74
CA THR A 47 -12.36 -8.73 -12.51
C THR A 47 -12.28 -7.87 -11.25
N ALA A 48 -11.85 -6.61 -11.37
CA ALA A 48 -11.69 -5.72 -10.25
C ALA A 48 -13.05 -5.25 -9.70
N VAL A 49 -13.17 -5.27 -8.37
CA VAL A 49 -14.31 -4.72 -7.62
C VAL A 49 -13.84 -3.44 -6.94
N ILE A 50 -14.60 -2.36 -7.12
CA ILE A 50 -14.30 -1.01 -6.60
C ILE A 50 -15.40 -0.50 -5.66
N GLY A 51 -15.06 0.44 -4.78
CA GLY A 51 -16.03 1.08 -3.87
C GLY A 51 -16.28 0.33 -2.57
N GLN A 52 -15.32 -0.48 -2.11
CA GLN A 52 -15.41 -1.10 -0.79
C GLN A 52 -15.07 -0.07 0.30
N HIS A 53 -15.76 -0.13 1.44
CA HIS A 53 -15.50 0.73 2.60
C HIS A 53 -15.43 -0.06 3.92
N GLY A 54 -15.21 -1.38 3.84
CA GLY A 54 -15.27 -2.28 4.99
C GLY A 54 -13.95 -2.35 5.76
N ASN A 55 -12.82 -2.32 5.05
CA ASN A 55 -11.50 -2.47 5.64
C ASN A 55 -10.44 -1.71 4.84
N LEU A 56 -9.28 -1.47 5.43
CA LEU A 56 -8.10 -1.01 4.69
C LEU A 56 -7.57 -2.15 3.81
N SER A 57 -7.13 -1.82 2.60
CA SER A 57 -6.39 -2.78 1.78
C SER A 57 -4.97 -2.96 2.32
N SER A 58 -4.26 -3.98 1.83
CA SER A 58 -2.85 -4.16 2.15
C SER A 58 -1.98 -2.99 1.66
N ILE A 59 -2.38 -2.36 0.54
CA ILE A 59 -1.65 -1.22 -0.04
C ILE A 59 -1.94 0.05 0.77
N ASP A 60 -3.18 0.28 1.19
CA ASP A 60 -3.53 1.41 2.08
C ASP A 60 -2.69 1.38 3.36
N ILE A 61 -2.59 0.18 3.99
CA ILE A 61 -1.79 -0.01 5.21
C ILE A 61 -0.31 0.27 4.93
N GLU A 62 0.22 -0.25 3.83
CA GLU A 62 1.62 -0.06 3.45
C GLU A 62 1.94 1.42 3.20
N GLU A 63 1.11 2.13 2.44
CA GLU A 63 1.29 3.55 2.16
C GLU A 63 1.29 4.39 3.43
N ILE A 64 0.35 4.14 4.34
CA ILE A 64 0.28 4.81 5.64
C ILE A 64 1.54 4.53 6.46
N GLN A 65 1.98 3.27 6.52
CA GLN A 65 3.18 2.90 7.26
C GLN A 65 4.44 3.56 6.71
N ILE A 66 4.58 3.66 5.39
CA ILE A 66 5.70 4.36 4.75
C ILE A 66 5.58 5.87 5.02
N PHE A 67 4.39 6.45 4.87
CA PHE A 67 4.16 7.88 5.03
C PHE A 67 4.48 8.38 6.44
N TYR A 68 4.11 7.59 7.46
CA TYR A 68 4.38 7.91 8.87
C TYR A 68 5.70 7.34 9.39
N GLY A 69 6.52 6.70 8.56
CA GLY A 69 7.85 6.21 8.93
C GLY A 69 7.88 4.95 9.80
N CYS A 70 6.77 4.21 9.89
CA CYS A 70 6.70 2.88 10.52
C CYS A 70 7.58 1.85 9.81
N ILE A 71 7.70 1.95 8.48
CA ILE A 71 8.52 1.06 7.65
C ILE A 71 9.30 1.84 6.59
N LEU A 72 10.37 1.24 6.08
CA LEU A 72 11.18 1.86 5.03
C LEU A 72 10.50 1.74 3.65
N PRO A 73 10.57 2.79 2.79
CA PRO A 73 10.03 2.73 1.45
C PRO A 73 10.75 1.69 0.58
N LYS A 74 9.99 1.02 -0.29
CA LYS A 74 10.48 -0.04 -1.19
C LYS A 74 11.76 0.32 -1.95
N THR A 75 11.91 1.58 -2.36
CA THR A 75 13.06 2.07 -3.14
C THR A 75 14.36 2.18 -2.34
N ALA A 76 14.30 2.27 -1.00
CA ALA A 76 15.49 2.33 -0.14
C ALA A 76 16.23 0.98 -0.08
N THR A 77 15.53 -0.12 -0.34
CA THR A 77 16.13 -1.46 -0.30
C THR A 77 17.04 -1.73 -1.50
N THR A 78 16.76 -1.14 -2.67
CA THR A 78 17.40 -1.56 -3.91
C THR A 78 18.85 -1.06 -4.08
N SER A 79 19.28 -0.01 -3.40
CA SER A 79 20.66 0.50 -3.48
C SER A 79 21.52 0.06 -2.29
N LEU A 80 20.98 0.16 -1.07
CA LEU A 80 21.69 -0.23 0.14
C LEU A 80 21.69 -1.75 0.32
N MET A 81 20.60 -2.47 0.05
CA MET A 81 20.60 -3.93 0.16
C MET A 81 21.33 -4.61 -1.01
N LYS A 82 21.47 -3.99 -2.19
CA LYS A 82 22.38 -4.50 -3.23
C LYS A 82 23.86 -4.36 -2.85
N ARG A 83 24.24 -3.27 -2.15
CA ARG A 83 25.60 -3.09 -1.62
C ARG A 83 25.89 -4.01 -0.44
N VAL A 84 24.91 -4.29 0.42
CA VAL A 84 25.05 -5.17 1.58
C VAL A 84 24.98 -6.67 1.19
N ALA A 85 24.11 -7.06 0.26
CA ALA A 85 24.01 -8.45 -0.20
C ALA A 85 25.27 -8.95 -0.92
N LYS A 86 26.02 -8.05 -1.60
CA LYS A 86 27.30 -8.41 -2.23
C LYS A 86 28.37 -8.81 -1.20
N THR A 87 28.29 -8.29 0.02
CA THR A 87 29.23 -8.60 1.12
C THR A 87 28.77 -9.81 1.93
N TYR A 88 27.47 -10.09 2.01
CA TYR A 88 26.92 -11.14 2.88
C TYR A 88 26.97 -12.56 2.31
N ILE A 89 27.21 -12.74 1.01
CA ILE A 89 27.23 -14.08 0.37
C ILE A 89 28.49 -14.89 0.70
N LEU A 90 29.55 -14.29 1.29
CA LEU A 90 30.77 -15.03 1.65
C LEU A 90 30.77 -15.68 3.03
N VAL A 91 29.75 -15.48 3.87
CA VAL A 91 29.67 -16.15 5.19
C VAL A 91 28.58 -17.21 5.13
N SER A 92 28.91 -18.33 4.49
CA SER A 92 28.11 -19.54 4.55
C SER A 92 28.45 -20.33 5.82
N THR A 93 27.38 -20.82 6.43
CA THR A 93 27.30 -21.93 7.39
C THR A 93 27.85 -21.70 8.80
N THR A 94 26.95 -21.52 9.77
CA THR A 94 26.63 -22.54 10.79
C THR A 94 25.32 -22.20 11.53
N GLU A 95 24.33 -23.07 11.35
CA GLU A 95 23.35 -23.64 12.31
C GLU A 95 22.74 -22.88 13.51
N HIS A 96 21.48 -23.27 13.81
CA HIS A 96 20.73 -23.18 15.10
C HIS A 96 20.14 -21.80 15.49
N GLN A 97 18.87 -21.58 15.86
CA GLN A 97 17.68 -22.40 16.20
C GLN A 97 16.39 -21.60 15.92
N GLN A 98 15.31 -22.34 15.63
CA GLN A 98 13.92 -21.89 15.74
C GLN A 98 13.56 -21.63 17.20
N HIS A 99 12.79 -20.57 17.52
CA HIS A 99 11.82 -20.46 18.64
C HIS A 99 10.91 -19.25 18.34
N TRP A 100 9.67 -19.44 17.89
CA TRP A 100 8.45 -19.47 18.70
C TRP A 100 8.35 -18.32 19.72
N CYS A 101 7.53 -17.31 19.43
CA CYS A 101 6.98 -16.42 20.45
C CYS A 101 5.51 -16.11 20.10
N TYR A 102 4.60 -16.80 20.78
CA TYR A 102 3.18 -16.47 20.88
C TYR A 102 2.95 -15.67 22.18
N ILE A 103 1.90 -14.85 22.16
CA ILE A 103 0.99 -14.43 23.26
C ILE A 103 0.93 -12.92 23.62
N TRP A 104 -0.13 -12.28 23.07
CA TRP A 104 -1.11 -11.31 23.60
C TRP A 104 -0.77 -9.87 24.09
N GLN A 105 -1.58 -8.92 23.52
CA GLN A 105 -2.17 -7.68 24.10
C GLN A 105 -1.20 -6.70 24.79
N TYR A 106 -0.93 -5.48 24.32
CA TYR A 106 -1.86 -4.40 23.96
C TYR A 106 -1.23 -3.46 22.91
N CYS A 107 -2.12 -2.94 22.07
CA CYS A 107 -2.06 -1.70 21.29
C CYS A 107 -0.99 -0.70 21.77
N TRP A 108 -0.22 -0.10 20.86
CA TRP A 108 0.08 1.35 20.82
C TRP A 108 0.22 1.75 19.36
N TRP A 109 -0.60 2.73 18.96
CA TRP A 109 -0.46 3.50 17.73
C TRP A 109 0.76 4.42 17.85
N SER A 110 1.93 3.82 17.83
CA SER A 110 3.17 4.50 17.57
C SER A 110 3.99 3.55 16.73
N CYS A 111 4.23 3.96 15.48
CA CYS A 111 5.53 3.72 14.90
C CYS A 111 6.60 4.08 15.96
#